data_AF-W9RXE2-F1
#
_entry.id   AF-W9RXE2-F1
#
_cell.length_a   1.000
_cell.length_b   1.000
_cell.length_c   1.000
_cell.angle_alpha   90.00
_cell.angle_beta   90.00
_cell.angle_gamma   90.00
#
_symmetry.space_group_name_H-M   'P 1'
#
loop_
_entity.id
_entity.type
_entity.pdbx_description
1 polymer ?
#
loop_
_entity_poly.entity_id
_entity_poly.type
_entity_poly.pdbx_seq_one_letter_code
_entity_poly.pdbx_strand_id
1 'polypeptide(L)'
;MALRKPGVIALFDVDGTLTAPRKVATPHMLEFMRELRKVVTVGVVGGSDLSKITEQLGKTVIDDYDYVFSENGLVAHREGKLIGTQSLKSFLGDEKLKVSSLMAETGMANEPASSISETSSLSNPNPIQSSSGKTGTSENLSLLITNHKLNGQNYLQWSQSVQMFICGRGKEDYLTGEVPVPEKTDPTYKKWKVENH
;
A
#
# COMPACT_ATOMS: atom_id res chain seq x y z
N MET A 1 -39.00 -13.48 -5.20
CA MET A 1 -37.59 -13.02 -5.06
C MET A 1 -37.62 -11.67 -4.37
N ALA A 2 -36.84 -11.48 -3.30
CA ALA A 2 -36.74 -10.16 -2.67
C ALA A 2 -36.08 -9.18 -3.66
N LEU A 3 -36.69 -8.01 -3.83
CA LEU A 3 -36.12 -6.93 -4.65
C LEU A 3 -34.84 -6.44 -3.96
N ARG A 4 -33.73 -6.31 -4.70
CA ARG A 4 -32.49 -5.71 -4.15
C ARG A 4 -32.82 -4.34 -3.57
N LYS A 5 -32.31 -4.04 -2.36
CA LYS A 5 -32.48 -2.72 -1.74
C LYS A 5 -31.78 -1.65 -2.61
N PRO A 6 -32.53 -0.72 -3.22
CA PRO A 6 -31.93 0.32 -4.04
C PRO A 6 -31.16 1.31 -3.15
N GLY A 7 -30.05 1.83 -3.66
CA GLY A 7 -29.25 2.86 -2.97
C GLY A 7 -28.41 2.38 -1.79
N VAL A 8 -28.34 1.06 -1.53
CA VAL A 8 -27.50 0.49 -0.48
C VAL A 8 -26.41 -0.39 -1.10
N ILE A 9 -25.17 -0.19 -0.65
CA ILE A 9 -24.04 -1.07 -0.96
C ILE A 9 -23.43 -1.61 0.34
N ALA A 10 -23.15 -2.90 0.36
CA ALA A 10 -22.36 -3.54 1.40
C ALA A 10 -20.93 -3.72 0.87
N LEU A 11 -19.99 -2.94 1.39
CA LEU A 11 -18.59 -2.96 1.00
C LEU A 11 -17.75 -3.58 2.11
N PHE A 12 -17.02 -4.65 1.78
CA PHE A 12 -16.26 -5.43 2.76
C PHE A 12 -14.77 -5.32 2.50
N ASP A 13 -13.98 -5.20 3.56
CA ASP A 13 -12.56 -5.52 3.49
C ASP A 13 -12.37 -7.02 3.20
N VAL A 14 -11.23 -7.40 2.66
CA VAL A 14 -10.93 -8.80 2.34
C VAL A 14 -10.31 -9.50 3.56
N ASP A 15 -9.08 -9.11 3.92
CA ASP A 15 -8.26 -9.85 4.85
C ASP A 15 -8.64 -9.55 6.31
N GLY A 16 -8.93 -10.58 7.10
CA GLY A 16 -9.42 -10.43 8.47
C GLY A 16 -10.93 -10.11 8.59
N THR A 17 -11.62 -9.81 7.48
CA THR A 17 -13.07 -9.58 7.45
C THR A 17 -13.81 -10.73 6.78
N LEU A 18 -13.53 -10.99 5.50
CA LEU A 18 -14.13 -12.11 4.76
C LEU A 18 -13.31 -13.40 4.89
N THR A 19 -12.00 -13.25 5.11
CA THR A 19 -11.07 -14.35 5.31
C THR A 19 -10.34 -14.20 6.63
N ALA A 20 -9.80 -15.31 7.14
CA ALA A 20 -8.76 -15.21 8.15
C ALA A 20 -7.47 -14.67 7.50
N PRO A 21 -6.58 -13.98 8.25
CA PRO A 21 -5.34 -13.40 7.75
C PRO A 21 -4.59 -14.28 6.73
N ARG A 22 -4.53 -13.83 5.47
CA ARG A 22 -3.85 -14.49 4.34
C ARG A 22 -4.33 -15.92 4.05
N LYS A 23 -5.59 -16.24 4.38
CA LYS A 23 -6.21 -17.55 4.12
C LYS A 23 -7.34 -17.42 3.10
N VAL A 24 -7.75 -18.55 2.56
CA VAL A 24 -8.90 -18.66 1.66
C VAL A 24 -10.20 -18.52 2.46
N ALA A 25 -11.21 -17.88 1.86
CA ALA A 25 -12.56 -17.81 2.41
C ALA A 25 -13.15 -19.21 2.61
N THR A 26 -13.92 -19.37 3.70
CA THR A 26 -14.64 -20.63 3.93
C THR A 26 -15.79 -20.78 2.92
N PRO A 27 -16.16 -22.00 2.52
CA PRO A 27 -17.30 -22.21 1.61
C PRO A 27 -18.59 -21.60 2.14
N HIS A 28 -18.81 -21.67 3.46
CA HIS A 28 -19.96 -21.05 4.12
C HIS A 28 -19.97 -19.52 3.96
N MET A 29 -18.81 -18.85 4.06
CA MET A 29 -18.72 -17.41 3.83
C MET A 29 -19.04 -17.07 2.36
N LEU A 30 -18.47 -17.81 1.41
CA LEU A 30 -18.74 -17.58 -0.02
C LEU A 30 -20.22 -17.75 -0.36
N GLU A 31 -20.86 -18.78 0.21
CA GLU A 31 -22.30 -18.99 0.06
C GLU A 31 -23.11 -17.84 0.66
N PHE A 32 -22.75 -17.39 1.87
CA PHE A 32 -23.38 -16.23 2.51
C PHE A 32 -23.28 -14.97 1.64
N MET A 33 -22.10 -14.69 1.07
CA MET A 33 -21.90 -13.53 0.20
C MET A 33 -22.77 -13.61 -1.07
N ARG A 34 -22.92 -14.82 -1.64
CA ARG A 34 -23.79 -15.05 -2.80
C ARG A 34 -25.26 -14.80 -2.46
N GLU A 35 -25.73 -15.23 -1.29
CA GLU A 35 -27.10 -14.94 -0.83
C GLU A 35 -27.28 -13.45 -0.52
N LEU A 36 -26.28 -12.80 0.09
CA LEU A 36 -26.30 -11.36 0.35
C LEU A 36 -26.43 -10.53 -0.93
N ARG A 37 -25.73 -10.93 -2.00
CA ARG A 37 -25.80 -10.28 -3.31
C ARG A 37 -27.20 -10.32 -3.94
N LYS A 38 -28.06 -11.27 -3.54
CA LYS A 38 -29.47 -11.30 -3.99
C LYS A 38 -30.31 -10.19 -3.37
N VAL A 39 -29.92 -9.68 -2.19
CA VAL A 39 -30.71 -8.70 -1.43
C VAL A 39 -30.13 -7.28 -1.45
N VAL A 40 -28.83 -7.13 -1.69
CA VAL A 40 -28.15 -5.83 -1.73
C VAL A 40 -27.00 -5.86 -2.74
N THR A 41 -26.58 -4.69 -3.22
CA THR A 41 -25.33 -4.58 -3.99
C THR A 41 -24.15 -4.88 -3.07
N VAL A 42 -23.26 -5.77 -3.51
CA VAL A 42 -22.10 -6.21 -2.71
C VAL A 42 -20.81 -5.86 -3.41
N GLY A 43 -19.87 -5.29 -2.67
CA GLY A 43 -18.51 -5.04 -3.14
C GLY A 43 -17.46 -5.53 -2.16
N VAL A 44 -16.25 -5.76 -2.67
CA VAL A 44 -15.06 -6.04 -1.86
C VAL A 44 -13.98 -5.00 -2.13
N VAL A 45 -13.23 -4.63 -1.10
CA VAL A 45 -12.08 -3.73 -1.19
C VAL A 45 -10.90 -4.34 -0.46
N GLY A 46 -9.72 -4.34 -1.06
CA GLY A 46 -8.50 -4.81 -0.41
C GLY A 46 -7.29 -4.01 -0.84
N GLY A 47 -6.31 -3.88 0.06
CA GLY A 47 -5.02 -3.25 -0.25
C GLY A 47 -4.13 -4.09 -1.16
N SER A 48 -4.41 -5.39 -1.27
CA SER A 48 -3.69 -6.31 -2.14
C SER A 48 -4.06 -6.11 -3.62
N ASP A 49 -3.18 -6.61 -4.50
CA ASP A 49 -3.48 -6.78 -5.91
C ASP A 49 -4.65 -7.77 -6.15
N LEU A 50 -5.21 -7.72 -7.37
CA LEU A 50 -6.33 -8.58 -7.75
C LEU A 50 -5.97 -10.08 -7.68
N SER A 51 -4.72 -10.46 -7.93
CA SER A 51 -4.29 -11.86 -7.91
C SER A 51 -4.39 -12.45 -6.49
N LYS A 52 -3.94 -11.71 -5.49
CA LYS A 52 -4.01 -12.07 -4.07
C LYS A 52 -5.46 -12.09 -3.56
N ILE A 53 -6.30 -11.15 -4.01
CA ILE A 53 -7.74 -11.17 -3.70
C ILE A 53 -8.40 -12.41 -4.32
N THR A 54 -8.04 -12.75 -5.56
CA THR A 54 -8.53 -13.94 -6.29
C THR A 54 -8.12 -15.24 -5.62
N GLU A 55 -6.91 -15.32 -5.06
CA GLU A 55 -6.46 -16.46 -4.27
C GLU A 55 -7.32 -16.67 -3.01
N GLN A 56 -7.71 -15.58 -2.35
CA GLN A 56 -8.48 -15.62 -1.12
C GLN A 56 -9.98 -15.87 -1.33
N LEU A 57 -10.59 -15.20 -2.32
CA LEU A 57 -12.04 -15.22 -2.53
C LEU A 57 -12.48 -16.15 -3.67
N GLY A 58 -11.54 -16.66 -4.47
CA GLY A 58 -11.80 -17.54 -5.59
C GLY A 58 -11.57 -16.88 -6.95
N LYS A 59 -11.39 -17.73 -7.98
CA LYS A 59 -11.03 -17.32 -9.35
C LYS A 59 -12.07 -16.44 -10.05
N THR A 60 -13.31 -16.52 -9.61
CA THR A 60 -14.48 -15.84 -10.19
C THR A 60 -14.85 -14.56 -9.45
N VAL A 61 -13.97 -14.04 -8.59
CA VAL A 61 -14.24 -12.87 -7.73
C VAL A 61 -14.82 -11.67 -8.48
N ILE A 62 -14.37 -11.39 -9.70
CA ILE A 62 -14.82 -10.23 -10.49
C ILE A 62 -16.30 -10.36 -10.91
N ASP A 63 -16.78 -11.59 -11.04
CA ASP A 63 -18.16 -11.92 -11.43
C ASP A 63 -19.05 -12.22 -10.23
N ASP A 64 -18.47 -12.69 -9.12
CA ASP A 64 -19.16 -13.07 -7.90
C ASP A 64 -19.68 -11.84 -7.12
N TYR A 65 -19.00 -10.71 -7.24
CA TYR A 65 -19.35 -9.44 -6.59
C TYR A 65 -19.78 -8.38 -7.61
N ASP A 66 -20.61 -7.42 -7.20
CA ASP A 66 -21.00 -6.32 -8.09
C ASP A 66 -19.86 -5.32 -8.26
N TYR A 67 -19.02 -5.15 -7.23
CA TYR A 67 -17.80 -4.32 -7.27
C TYR A 67 -16.59 -5.06 -6.67
N VAL A 68 -15.43 -4.92 -7.32
CA VAL A 68 -14.16 -5.43 -6.81
C VAL A 68 -13.10 -4.33 -6.89
N PHE A 69 -12.61 -3.91 -5.75
CA PHE A 69 -11.60 -2.86 -5.61
C PHE A 69 -10.29 -3.47 -5.08
N SER A 70 -9.28 -3.57 -5.94
CA SER A 70 -7.91 -3.96 -5.54
C SER A 70 -7.04 -2.71 -5.37
N GLU A 71 -5.91 -2.86 -4.67
CA GLU A 71 -4.97 -1.77 -4.40
C GLU A 71 -5.66 -0.56 -3.75
N ASN A 72 -6.54 -0.81 -2.77
CA ASN A 72 -7.36 0.20 -2.10
C ASN A 72 -8.29 0.98 -3.04
N GLY A 73 -8.71 0.36 -4.15
CA GLY A 73 -9.60 0.96 -5.14
C GLY A 73 -8.88 1.77 -6.22
N LEU A 74 -7.55 1.73 -6.26
CA LEU A 74 -6.80 2.21 -7.41
C LEU A 74 -7.12 1.40 -8.67
N VAL A 75 -7.48 0.12 -8.53
CA VAL A 75 -8.00 -0.71 -9.61
C VAL A 75 -9.42 -1.14 -9.23
N ALA A 76 -10.39 -0.81 -10.08
CA ALA A 76 -11.80 -0.99 -9.80
C ALA A 76 -12.51 -1.75 -10.91
N HIS A 77 -13.23 -2.81 -10.54
CA HIS A 77 -14.13 -3.55 -11.43
C HIS A 77 -15.57 -3.42 -10.96
N ARG A 78 -16.50 -3.36 -11.91
CA ARG A 78 -17.94 -3.39 -11.70
C ARG A 78 -18.56 -4.37 -12.67
N GLU A 79 -19.34 -5.33 -12.17
CA GLU A 79 -20.04 -6.33 -13.00
C GLU A 79 -19.11 -7.02 -14.01
N GLY A 80 -17.96 -7.54 -13.55
CA GLY A 80 -16.98 -8.17 -14.44
C GLY A 80 -16.08 -7.21 -15.24
N LYS A 81 -16.40 -5.91 -15.29
CA LYS A 81 -15.71 -4.94 -16.18
C LYS A 81 -14.81 -3.98 -15.41
N LEU A 82 -13.61 -3.73 -15.93
CA LEU A 82 -12.73 -2.70 -15.41
C LEU A 82 -13.37 -1.31 -15.63
N ILE A 83 -13.58 -0.56 -14.55
CA ILE A 83 -14.17 0.79 -14.59
C ILE A 83 -13.15 1.90 -14.35
N GLY A 84 -11.99 1.58 -13.79
CA GLY A 84 -10.96 2.57 -13.57
C GLY A 84 -9.69 1.95 -13.01
N THR A 85 -8.56 2.49 -13.46
CA THR A 85 -7.25 2.26 -12.88
C THR A 85 -6.58 3.60 -12.66
N GLN A 86 -5.92 3.79 -11.52
CA GLN A 86 -5.10 4.96 -11.24
C GLN A 86 -3.73 4.51 -10.76
N SER A 87 -2.69 5.21 -11.22
CA SER A 87 -1.32 5.03 -10.75
C SER A 87 -0.79 6.33 -10.17
N LEU A 88 0.23 6.22 -9.31
CA LEU A 88 0.91 7.39 -8.76
C LEU A 88 1.50 8.27 -9.89
N LYS A 89 2.01 7.64 -10.94
CA LYS A 89 2.58 8.30 -12.14
C LYS A 89 1.56 9.12 -12.90
N SER A 90 0.41 8.52 -13.22
CA SER A 90 -0.66 9.23 -13.92
C SER A 90 -1.30 10.34 -13.07
N PHE A 91 -1.26 10.22 -11.74
CA PHE A 91 -1.82 11.24 -10.84
C PHE A 91 -0.88 12.45 -10.63
N LEU A 92 0.42 12.23 -10.44
CA LEU A 92 1.39 13.30 -10.16
C LEU A 92 2.04 13.91 -11.40
N GLY A 93 2.02 13.18 -12.53
CA GLY A 93 2.72 13.54 -13.75
C GLY A 93 4.22 13.19 -13.71
N ASP A 94 4.80 12.99 -14.89
CA ASP A 94 6.20 12.58 -15.05
C ASP A 94 7.19 13.59 -14.45
N GLU A 95 6.86 14.88 -14.49
CA GLU A 95 7.75 15.94 -14.01
C GLU A 95 7.95 15.88 -12.50
N LYS A 96 6.89 15.62 -11.71
CA LYS A 96 7.03 15.58 -10.25
C LYS A 96 7.74 14.32 -9.75
N LEU A 97 7.54 13.19 -10.43
CA LEU A 97 8.26 11.95 -10.11
C LEU A 97 9.75 12.06 -10.47
N LYS A 98 10.07 12.69 -11.61
CA LYS A 98 11.45 12.97 -12.00
C LYS A 98 12.10 13.97 -11.05
N VAL A 99 11.41 15.04 -10.64
CA VAL A 99 11.96 16.01 -9.68
C VAL A 99 12.27 15.36 -8.34
N SER A 100 11.45 14.44 -7.83
CA SER A 100 11.83 13.65 -6.65
C SER A 100 13.07 12.79 -6.90
N SER A 101 13.18 12.16 -8.07
CA SER A 101 14.36 11.35 -8.43
C SER A 101 15.64 12.21 -8.52
N LEU A 102 15.60 13.32 -9.28
CA LEU A 102 16.70 14.27 -9.47
C LEU A 102 17.12 14.96 -8.16
N MET A 103 16.17 15.28 -7.26
CA MET A 103 16.51 15.86 -5.97
C MET A 103 17.25 14.90 -5.04
N ALA A 104 17.11 13.57 -5.20
CA ALA A 104 17.97 12.62 -4.49
C ALA A 104 19.38 12.52 -5.07
N GLU A 105 19.53 12.57 -6.40
CA GLU A 105 20.85 12.56 -7.02
C GLU A 105 21.66 13.82 -6.71
N THR A 106 21.00 14.98 -6.62
CA THR A 106 21.66 16.26 -6.35
C THR A 106 22.06 16.44 -4.87
N GLY A 107 21.59 15.55 -3.97
CA GLY A 107 21.87 15.62 -2.53
C GLY A 107 23.24 15.06 -2.07
N MET A 108 24.07 14.56 -2.99
CA MET A 108 25.38 13.94 -2.67
C MET A 108 26.60 14.58 -3.38
N ALA A 109 26.50 15.81 -3.88
CA ALA A 109 27.64 16.51 -4.47
C ALA A 109 28.05 17.75 -3.66
N ASN A 110 29.10 17.59 -2.85
CA ASN A 110 30.05 18.60 -2.35
C ASN A 110 29.53 19.98 -1.94
N GLU A 111 29.42 20.22 -0.63
CA GLU A 111 29.74 21.52 -0.03
C GLU A 111 31.01 21.34 0.83
N PRO A 112 32.09 22.13 0.61
CA PRO A 112 33.30 21.99 1.39
C PRO A 112 33.07 22.53 2.82
N ALA A 113 33.36 21.68 3.79
CA ALA A 113 33.39 22.06 5.20
C ALA A 113 34.35 23.24 5.41
N SER A 114 33.80 24.43 5.69
CA SER A 114 34.56 25.48 6.36
C SER A 114 33.66 26.33 7.28
N SER A 115 33.96 26.19 8.57
CA SER A 115 33.87 27.21 9.62
C SER A 115 32.50 27.72 10.05
N ILE A 116 31.92 27.09 11.09
CA ILE A 116 31.37 27.84 12.23
C ILE A 116 31.79 27.16 13.54
N SER A 117 32.49 27.94 14.34
CA SER A 117 33.07 27.69 15.65
C SER A 117 32.04 27.50 16.78
N GLU A 118 32.40 26.67 17.76
CA GLU A 118 31.73 26.47 19.04
C GLU A 118 31.43 27.77 19.80
N THR A 119 30.32 27.84 20.54
CA THR A 119 30.32 28.04 22.01
C THR A 119 28.93 27.80 22.63
N SER A 120 28.92 26.84 23.56
CA SER A 120 28.10 26.63 24.76
C SER A 120 26.90 27.53 25.12
N SER A 121 25.75 26.92 25.48
CA SER A 121 25.28 26.83 26.88
C SER A 121 23.95 26.04 27.05
N LEU A 122 24.08 24.90 27.74
CA LEU A 122 23.20 24.29 28.76
C LEU A 122 21.69 24.63 28.79
N SER A 123 20.84 23.60 28.63
CA SER A 123 20.06 23.02 29.74
C SER A 123 19.20 21.81 29.29
N ASN A 124 19.63 20.61 29.70
CA ASN A 124 18.72 19.47 29.93
C ASN A 124 17.97 19.68 31.25
N PRO A 125 16.79 19.06 31.42
CA PRO A 125 16.67 18.15 32.55
C PRO A 125 16.10 16.78 32.19
N ASN A 126 16.43 15.86 33.09
CA ASN A 126 16.49 14.41 33.02
C ASN A 126 15.13 13.65 33.11
N PRO A 127 15.14 12.31 32.94
CA PRO A 127 13.98 11.41 32.81
C PRO A 127 13.48 10.89 34.17
N ILE A 128 12.27 10.27 34.20
CA ILE A 128 11.64 9.37 35.23
C ILE A 128 10.11 9.38 34.93
N GLN A 129 9.26 8.36 34.98
CA GLN A 129 9.29 6.94 35.37
C GLN A 129 8.11 6.22 34.71
N SER A 130 8.25 4.90 34.61
CA SER A 130 7.26 3.87 34.32
C SER A 130 5.89 4.00 35.02
N SER A 131 4.82 3.87 34.24
CA SER A 131 3.56 3.26 34.72
C SER A 131 3.30 1.99 33.91
N SER A 132 3.36 0.84 34.60
CA SER A 132 3.08 -0.50 34.09
C SER A 132 1.66 -0.60 33.54
N GLY A 133 1.51 -1.09 32.30
CA GLY A 133 0.19 -1.42 31.75
C GLY A 133 0.22 -1.83 30.28
N LYS A 134 0.29 -3.14 30.05
CA LYS A 134 -0.07 -3.90 28.83
C LYS A 134 0.94 -3.92 27.67
N THR A 135 1.57 -5.09 27.60
CA THR A 135 2.16 -5.76 26.44
C THR A 135 1.44 -5.52 25.13
N GLY A 136 2.21 -5.12 24.09
CA GLY A 136 1.87 -5.37 22.70
C GLY A 136 1.94 -4.14 21.80
N THR A 137 3.12 -3.81 21.29
CA THR A 137 3.37 -3.24 19.93
C THR A 137 4.85 -2.87 19.76
N SER A 138 5.75 -3.86 19.82
CA SER A 138 7.17 -3.64 19.45
C SER A 138 7.49 -4.09 18.02
N GLU A 139 6.51 -4.56 17.25
CA GLU A 139 6.76 -5.22 15.96
C GLU A 139 6.45 -4.35 14.72
N ASN A 140 6.20 -3.05 14.84
CA ASN A 140 5.79 -2.24 13.67
C ASN A 140 6.50 -0.91 13.44
N LEU A 141 7.47 -0.52 14.27
CA LEU A 141 8.24 0.70 14.02
C LEU A 141 9.24 0.54 12.86
N SER A 142 9.66 -0.68 12.53
CA SER A 142 10.59 -0.95 11.41
C SER A 142 9.96 -0.74 10.02
N LEU A 143 8.64 -0.61 9.94
CA LEU A 143 7.89 -0.40 8.70
C LEU A 143 7.33 1.01 8.56
N LEU A 144 7.44 1.84 9.61
CA LEU A 144 6.90 3.19 9.61
C LEU A 144 7.88 4.14 8.93
N ILE A 145 7.68 4.31 7.62
CA ILE A 145 8.46 5.22 6.77
C ILE A 145 8.29 6.68 7.21
N THR A 146 7.08 7.03 7.64
CA THR A 146 6.74 8.38 8.10
C THR A 146 5.60 8.35 9.12
N ASN A 147 5.68 9.23 10.12
CA ASN A 147 4.64 9.41 11.14
C ASN A 147 3.48 10.32 10.68
N HIS A 148 3.54 10.88 9.46
CA HIS A 148 2.51 11.76 8.92
C HIS A 148 1.89 11.17 7.64
N LYS A 149 0.55 11.24 7.50
CA LYS A 149 -0.15 10.83 6.28
C LYS A 149 0.10 11.85 5.16
N LEU A 150 0.18 11.38 3.92
CA LEU A 150 0.22 12.24 2.75
C LEU A 150 -1.05 13.12 2.70
N ASN A 151 -0.85 14.42 2.65
CA ASN A 151 -1.86 15.42 2.33
C ASN A 151 -1.26 16.28 1.20
N GLY A 152 -2.07 16.84 0.31
CA GLY A 152 -1.54 17.50 -0.91
C GLY A 152 -0.49 18.60 -0.66
N GLN A 153 -0.40 19.13 0.56
CA GLN A 153 0.55 20.17 0.97
C GLN A 153 1.90 19.61 1.47
N ASN A 154 1.93 18.38 2.00
CA ASN A 154 3.16 17.78 2.55
C ASN A 154 3.87 16.83 1.58
N TYR A 155 3.49 16.82 0.31
CA TYR A 155 4.03 15.91 -0.70
C TYR A 155 5.57 15.87 -0.70
N LEU A 156 6.25 17.03 -0.62
CA LEU A 156 7.71 17.10 -0.66
C LEU A 156 8.36 16.39 0.55
N GLN A 157 7.89 16.66 1.76
CA GLN A 157 8.43 16.03 2.98
C GLN A 157 8.11 14.54 3.04
N TRP A 158 6.89 14.18 2.61
CA TRP A 158 6.45 12.80 2.53
C TRP A 158 7.27 12.02 1.49
N SER A 159 7.46 12.57 0.29
CA SER A 159 8.22 11.93 -0.79
C SER A 159 9.68 11.76 -0.42
N GLN A 160 10.31 12.75 0.24
CA GLN A 160 11.68 12.63 0.75
C GLN A 160 11.84 11.50 1.77
N SER A 161 10.90 11.39 2.72
CA SER A 161 10.94 10.32 3.73
C SER A 161 10.78 8.93 3.10
N VAL A 162 9.86 8.82 2.13
CA VAL A 162 9.62 7.59 1.36
C VAL A 162 10.82 7.23 0.49
N GLN A 163 11.44 8.22 -0.14
CA GLN A 163 12.62 8.04 -0.96
C GLN A 163 13.82 7.57 -0.13
N MET A 164 14.10 8.20 1.01
CA MET A 164 15.16 7.76 1.93
C MET A 164 14.99 6.30 2.34
N PHE A 165 13.76 5.87 2.60
CA PHE A 165 13.48 4.49 2.94
C PHE A 165 13.70 3.52 1.77
N ILE A 166 13.35 3.92 0.55
CA ILE A 166 13.50 3.09 -0.66
C ILE A 166 14.98 3.00 -1.06
N CYS A 167 15.71 4.11 -1.05
CA CYS A 167 17.16 4.16 -1.25
C CYS A 167 17.90 3.33 -0.19
N GLY A 168 17.48 3.43 1.09
CA GLY A 168 18.04 2.60 2.17
C GLY A 168 17.83 1.10 2.01
N ARG A 169 16.94 0.68 1.10
CA ARG A 169 16.71 -0.73 0.74
C ARG A 169 17.28 -1.12 -0.64
N GLY A 170 17.94 -0.19 -1.35
CA GLY A 170 18.47 -0.43 -2.69
C GLY A 170 17.37 -0.81 -3.70
N LYS A 171 16.20 -0.18 -3.59
CA LYS A 171 15.04 -0.46 -4.46
C LYS A 171 14.63 0.74 -5.33
N GLU A 172 15.47 1.76 -5.52
CA GLU A 172 15.06 2.93 -6.32
C GLU A 172 14.89 2.58 -7.79
N ASP A 173 15.73 1.69 -8.32
CA ASP A 173 15.71 1.27 -9.73
C ASP A 173 14.38 0.62 -10.16
N TYR A 174 13.63 0.06 -9.20
CA TYR A 174 12.30 -0.49 -9.44
C TYR A 174 11.23 0.59 -9.64
N LEU A 175 11.43 1.78 -9.08
CA LEU A 175 10.51 2.92 -9.24
C LEU A 175 10.78 3.70 -10.51
N THR A 176 12.05 3.80 -10.91
CA THR A 176 12.48 4.48 -12.14
C THR A 176 12.23 3.61 -13.38
N GLY A 177 12.10 2.29 -13.19
CA GLY A 177 11.88 1.32 -14.27
C GLY A 177 13.18 0.94 -14.98
N GLU A 178 14.34 1.25 -14.37
CA GLU A 178 15.66 0.87 -14.89
C GLU A 178 15.93 -0.63 -14.73
N VAL A 179 15.34 -1.26 -13.70
CA VAL A 179 15.32 -2.71 -13.57
C VAL A 179 14.03 -3.26 -14.20
N PRO A 180 14.09 -3.92 -15.38
CA PRO A 180 12.92 -4.54 -15.97
C PRO A 180 12.46 -5.72 -15.11
N VAL A 181 11.14 -5.88 -14.98
CA VAL A 181 10.55 -7.05 -14.34
C VAL A 181 10.97 -8.29 -15.13
N PRO A 182 11.61 -9.31 -14.50
CA PRO A 182 12.03 -10.51 -15.21
C PRO A 182 10.83 -11.21 -15.87
N GLU A 183 11.04 -11.82 -17.04
CA GLU A 183 9.98 -12.61 -17.66
C GLU A 183 9.60 -13.82 -16.80
N LYS A 184 8.33 -14.26 -16.87
CA LYS A 184 7.83 -15.39 -16.06
C LYS A 184 8.53 -16.73 -16.36
N THR A 185 9.22 -16.81 -17.50
CA THR A 185 10.02 -17.93 -17.97
C THR A 185 11.43 -17.94 -17.36
N ASP A 186 11.87 -16.83 -16.75
CA ASP A 186 13.19 -16.68 -16.18
C ASP A 186 13.30 -17.41 -14.81
N PRO A 187 14.35 -18.22 -14.58
CA PRO A 187 14.62 -18.85 -13.29
C PRO A 187 14.70 -17.85 -12.11
N THR A 188 15.14 -16.61 -12.37
CA THR A 188 15.25 -15.54 -11.39
C THR A 188 13.91 -14.92 -11.01
N TYR A 189 12.86 -15.09 -11.81
CA TYR A 189 11.51 -14.56 -11.55
C TYR A 189 10.93 -15.06 -10.22
N LYS A 190 11.16 -16.34 -9.88
CA LYS A 190 10.68 -16.89 -8.60
C LYS A 190 11.34 -16.21 -7.40
N LYS A 191 12.64 -15.96 -7.48
CA LYS A 191 13.41 -15.28 -6.42
C LYS A 191 13.00 -13.81 -6.33
N TRP A 192 12.94 -13.12 -7.46
CA TRP A 192 12.50 -11.75 -7.57
C TRP A 192 11.08 -11.56 -7.00
N LYS A 193 10.16 -12.48 -7.29
CA LYS A 193 8.79 -12.45 -6.77
C LYS A 193 8.75 -12.58 -5.25
N VAL A 194 9.56 -13.44 -4.64
CA VAL A 194 9.60 -13.60 -3.18
C VAL A 194 10.20 -12.38 -2.48
N GLU A 195 11.17 -11.71 -3.10
CA GLU A 195 11.84 -10.54 -2.52
C GLU A 195 11.04 -9.22 -2.68
N ASN A 196 10.02 -9.21 -3.56
CA ASN A 196 9.29 -8.00 -3.96
C ASN A 196 7.75 -8.06 -3.85
N HIS A 197 7.13 -9.18 -3.47
CA HIS A 197 5.67 -9.32 -3.26
C HIS A 197 5.29 -9.88 -1.88
#